data_AF-A0A7K2J3F4-F1
#
_entry.id   AF-A0A7K2J3F4-F1
#
_cell.length_a   1.000
_cell.length_b   1.000
_cell.length_c   1.000
_cell.angle_alpha   90.00
_cell.angle_beta   90.00
_cell.angle_gamma   90.00
#
_symmetry.space_group_name_H-M   'P 1'
#
loop_
_entity.id
_entity.type
_entity.pdbx_description
1 polymer ?
#
loop_
_entity_poly.entity_id
_entity_poly.type
_entity_poly.pdbx_seq_one_letter_code
_entity_poly.pdbx_strand_id
1 'polypeptide(L)'
;MATRAYQQLCDQLEALDLTGLSTPARVQRIAAEYVSFAGENRALFDLMWRITQFDYTAPELAEQKHRALTALHRALHGEDAEPAHDTDPTLIPSYAVWSLVHGYTTLALEGAIDSTNADPLNSDLLPAMLTLLDVP
;
A
#
# COMPACT_ATOMS: atom_id res chain seq x y z
N MET A 1 16.55 -10.18 2.00
CA MET A 1 16.43 -8.71 2.22
C MET A 1 15.05 -8.20 1.80
N ALA A 2 14.57 -8.48 0.58
CA ALA A 2 13.20 -8.13 0.17
C ALA A 2 12.11 -8.68 1.12
N THR A 3 12.22 -9.94 1.57
CA THR A 3 11.28 -10.52 2.56
C THR A 3 11.20 -9.69 3.85
N ARG A 4 12.35 -9.20 4.35
CA ARG A 4 12.39 -8.35 5.56
C ARG A 4 11.76 -6.98 5.31
N ALA A 5 11.93 -6.41 4.11
CA ALA A 5 11.29 -5.15 3.74
C ALA A 5 9.76 -5.31 3.68
N TYR A 6 9.26 -6.40 3.07
CA TYR A 6 7.84 -6.71 3.11
C TYR A 6 7.32 -6.96 4.52
N GLN A 7 8.05 -7.69 5.37
CA GLN A 7 7.68 -7.89 6.77
C GLN A 7 7.52 -6.55 7.50
N GLN A 8 8.50 -5.65 7.40
CA GLN A 8 8.45 -4.35 8.05
C GLN A 8 7.25 -3.50 7.57
N LEU A 9 6.96 -3.50 6.27
CA LEU A 9 5.78 -2.83 5.74
C LEU A 9 4.49 -3.45 6.30
N CYS A 10 4.37 -4.78 6.27
CA CYS A 10 3.18 -5.47 6.80
C CYS A 10 2.97 -5.14 8.28
N ASP A 11 4.02 -5.22 9.09
CA ASP A 11 3.94 -4.96 10.51
C ASP A 11 3.52 -3.51 10.82
N GLN A 12 3.97 -2.53 10.02
CA GLN A 12 3.51 -1.14 10.15
C GLN A 12 2.04 -0.97 9.76
N LEU A 13 1.61 -1.56 8.64
CA LEU A 13 0.23 -1.48 8.19
C LEU A 13 -0.74 -2.18 9.16
N GLU A 14 -0.35 -3.32 9.70
CA GLU A 14 -1.13 -4.09 10.69
C GLU A 14 -1.19 -3.41 12.06
N ALA A 15 -0.23 -2.54 12.39
CA ALA A 15 -0.22 -1.78 13.65
C ALA A 15 -1.13 -0.53 13.63
N LEU A 16 -1.69 -0.18 12.47
CA LEU A 16 -2.61 0.94 12.36
C LEU A 16 -3.93 0.64 13.09
N ASP A 17 -4.33 1.52 13.99
CA ASP A 17 -5.69 1.51 14.55
C ASP A 17 -6.67 2.09 13.51
N LEU A 18 -7.47 1.20 12.91
CA LEU A 18 -8.47 1.52 11.91
C LEU A 18 -9.90 1.40 12.46
N THR A 19 -10.05 1.11 13.76
CA THR A 19 -11.34 0.84 14.39
C THR A 19 -12.24 2.07 14.33
N GLY A 20 -13.50 1.87 13.92
CA GLY A 20 -14.51 2.94 13.85
C GLY A 20 -14.32 3.95 12.71
N LEU A 21 -13.28 3.82 11.89
CA LEU A 21 -13.08 4.64 10.70
C LEU A 21 -14.01 4.17 9.55
N SER A 22 -14.47 5.11 8.73
CA SER A 22 -15.15 4.80 7.47
C SER A 22 -14.17 4.18 6.46
N THR A 23 -14.68 3.45 5.46
CA THR A 23 -13.80 2.84 4.42
C THR A 23 -12.85 3.85 3.77
N PRO A 24 -13.31 5.04 3.32
CA PRO A 24 -12.40 6.02 2.73
C PRO A 24 -11.30 6.48 3.71
N ALA A 25 -11.63 6.65 4.99
CA ALA A 25 -10.65 7.05 6.00
C ALA A 25 -9.61 5.96 6.29
N ARG A 26 -10.03 4.68 6.31
CA ARG A 26 -9.10 3.54 6.45
C ARG A 26 -8.14 3.45 5.28
N VAL A 27 -8.66 3.57 4.06
CA VAL A 27 -7.87 3.54 2.82
C VAL A 27 -6.85 4.69 2.80
N GLN A 28 -7.27 5.92 3.14
CA GLN A 28 -6.35 7.06 3.23
C GLN A 28 -5.27 6.85 4.29
N ARG A 29 -5.62 6.27 5.45
CA ARG A 29 -4.65 6.02 6.52
C ARG A 29 -3.59 5.00 6.12
N ILE A 30 -3.99 3.90 5.50
CA ILE A 30 -3.04 2.90 4.96
C ILE A 30 -2.18 3.50 3.85
N ALA A 31 -2.77 4.26 2.93
CA ALA A 31 -2.03 4.89 1.84
C ALA A 31 -0.96 5.85 2.34
N ALA A 32 -1.29 6.67 3.35
CA ALA A 32 -0.33 7.57 3.99
C ALA A 32 0.82 6.82 4.65
N GLU A 33 0.53 5.74 5.39
CA GLU A 33 1.55 4.91 6.03
C GLU A 33 2.48 4.25 4.99
N TYR A 34 1.92 3.76 3.89
CA TYR A 34 2.70 3.18 2.78
C TYR A 34 3.69 4.21 2.18
N VAL A 35 3.23 5.44 1.93
CA VAL A 35 4.09 6.53 1.41
C VAL A 35 5.17 6.90 2.43
N SER A 36 4.79 7.02 3.72
CA SER A 36 5.72 7.33 4.80
C SER A 36 6.82 6.28 4.92
N PHE A 37 6.44 4.99 4.93
CA PHE A 37 7.38 3.87 4.93
C PHE A 37 8.39 3.98 3.78
N ALA A 38 7.91 4.24 2.57
CA ALA A 38 8.76 4.32 1.39
C ALA A 38 9.73 5.52 1.44
N GLY A 39 9.29 6.66 1.98
CA GLY A 39 10.13 7.83 2.22
C GLY A 39 11.22 7.58 3.25
N GLU A 40 10.86 6.98 4.39
CA GLU A 40 11.79 6.67 5.48
C GLU A 40 12.74 5.51 5.14
N ASN A 41 12.32 4.58 4.29
CA ASN A 41 13.01 3.33 4.01
C ASN A 41 13.34 3.16 2.52
N ARG A 42 13.74 4.24 1.83
CA ARG A 42 13.93 4.26 0.36
C ARG A 42 14.68 3.05 -0.20
N ALA A 43 15.84 2.71 0.37
CA ALA A 43 16.64 1.59 -0.12
C ALA A 43 15.94 0.23 0.05
N LEU A 44 15.14 0.05 1.11
CA LEU A 44 14.35 -1.16 1.35
C LEU A 44 13.14 -1.21 0.41
N PHE A 45 12.46 -0.08 0.22
CA PHE A 45 11.36 0.04 -0.71
C PHE A 45 11.80 -0.30 -2.14
N ASP A 46 12.93 0.26 -2.61
CA ASP A 46 13.48 -0.04 -3.93
C ASP A 46 13.78 -1.53 -4.09
N LEU A 47 14.26 -2.23 -3.05
CA LEU A 47 14.54 -3.67 -3.10
C LEU A 47 13.27 -4.51 -3.30
N MET A 48 12.11 -4.10 -2.79
CA MET A 48 10.86 -4.85 -2.90
C MET A 48 10.40 -5.00 -4.36
N TRP A 49 10.74 -4.03 -5.20
CA TRP A 49 10.22 -3.89 -6.57
C TRP A 49 11.23 -4.25 -7.67
N ARG A 50 12.42 -4.73 -7.31
CA ARG A 50 13.41 -5.28 -8.27
C ARG A 50 13.04 -6.70 -8.67
N ILE A 51 11.95 -6.83 -9.43
CA ILE A 51 11.30 -8.10 -9.78
C ILE A 51 12.25 -9.08 -10.49
N THR A 52 13.25 -8.60 -11.20
CA THR A 52 14.22 -9.42 -11.94
C THR A 52 15.35 -10.01 -11.09
N GLN A 53 15.45 -9.64 -9.81
CA GLN A 53 16.57 -10.02 -8.94
C GLN A 53 16.23 -11.06 -7.86
N PHE A 54 14.95 -11.40 -7.70
CA PHE A 54 14.50 -12.34 -6.68
C PHE A 54 13.69 -13.48 -7.29
N ASP A 55 13.84 -14.66 -6.70
CA ASP A 55 12.92 -15.77 -6.98
C ASP A 55 11.61 -15.51 -6.23
N TYR A 56 10.62 -14.97 -6.94
CA TYR A 56 9.28 -14.72 -6.39
C TYR A 56 8.46 -16.01 -6.17
N THR A 57 9.00 -17.18 -6.53
CA THR A 57 8.43 -18.48 -6.15
C THR A 57 8.88 -18.93 -4.77
N ALA A 58 9.84 -18.22 -4.15
CA ALA A 58 10.24 -18.46 -2.77
C ALA A 58 9.01 -18.32 -1.83
N PRO A 59 8.63 -19.37 -1.09
CA PRO A 59 7.41 -19.39 -0.29
C PRO A 59 7.31 -18.23 0.70
N GLU A 60 8.43 -17.85 1.33
CA GLU A 60 8.44 -16.78 2.33
C GLU A 60 8.16 -15.41 1.69
N LEU A 61 8.64 -15.17 0.47
CA LEU A 61 8.37 -13.91 -0.22
C LEU A 61 6.91 -13.83 -0.70
N ALA A 62 6.37 -14.95 -1.18
CA ALA A 62 4.96 -15.04 -1.56
C ALA A 62 4.03 -14.80 -0.36
N GLU A 63 4.34 -15.39 0.80
CA GLU A 63 3.60 -15.20 2.04
C GLU A 63 3.54 -13.73 2.47
N GLN A 64 4.67 -13.02 2.47
CA GLN A 64 4.68 -11.61 2.90
C GLN A 64 3.99 -10.68 1.89
N LYS A 65 4.03 -11.00 0.58
CA LYS A 65 3.24 -10.27 -0.41
C LYS A 65 1.74 -10.49 -0.20
N HIS A 66 1.34 -11.73 0.10
CA HIS A 66 -0.05 -12.04 0.40
C HIS A 66 -0.51 -11.29 1.66
N ARG A 67 0.28 -11.29 2.75
CA ARG A 67 0.00 -10.49 3.96
C ARG A 67 -0.24 -9.01 3.64
N ALA A 68 0.63 -8.38 2.85
CA ALA A 68 0.47 -6.98 2.47
C ALA A 68 -0.85 -6.73 1.70
N LEU A 69 -1.20 -7.62 0.76
CA LEU A 69 -2.46 -7.54 0.03
C LEU A 69 -3.67 -7.77 0.94
N THR A 70 -3.59 -8.71 1.89
CA THR A 70 -4.64 -8.95 2.89
C THR A 70 -4.87 -7.73 3.77
N ALA A 71 -3.81 -7.04 4.21
CA ALA A 71 -3.93 -5.81 4.98
C ALA A 71 -4.69 -4.71 4.20
N LEU A 72 -4.36 -4.53 2.91
CA LEU A 72 -5.10 -3.63 2.03
C LEU A 72 -6.55 -4.08 1.82
N HIS A 73 -6.79 -5.38 1.66
CA HIS A 73 -8.13 -5.94 1.48
C HIS A 73 -9.01 -5.66 2.71
N ARG A 74 -8.49 -5.88 3.92
CA ARG A 74 -9.19 -5.58 5.17
C ARG A 74 -9.46 -4.08 5.36
N ALA A 75 -8.57 -3.22 4.88
CA ALA A 75 -8.82 -1.78 4.89
C ALA A 75 -10.09 -1.40 4.11
N LEU A 76 -10.28 -2.06 2.97
CA LEU A 76 -11.42 -1.86 2.08
C LEU A 76 -12.69 -2.50 2.62
N HIS A 77 -12.61 -3.77 3.01
CA HIS A 77 -13.80 -4.59 3.29
C HIS A 77 -14.10 -4.77 4.79
N GLY A 78 -13.26 -4.23 5.67
CA GLY A 78 -13.36 -4.35 7.13
C GLY A 78 -12.32 -5.31 7.73
N GLU A 79 -12.02 -5.15 9.02
CA GLU A 79 -10.99 -5.93 9.73
C GLU A 79 -11.29 -7.44 9.73
N ASP A 80 -12.57 -7.80 9.78
CA ASP A 80 -13.08 -9.18 9.75
C ASP A 80 -13.16 -9.78 8.33
N ALA A 81 -12.71 -9.05 7.30
CA ALA A 81 -12.72 -9.57 5.93
C ALA A 81 -11.76 -10.76 5.80
N GLU A 82 -12.30 -11.87 5.30
CA GLU A 82 -11.53 -13.08 5.02
C GLU A 82 -10.50 -12.80 3.91
N PRO A 83 -9.30 -13.40 3.98
CA PRO A 83 -8.32 -13.28 2.90
C PRO A 83 -8.91 -13.83 1.60
N ALA A 84 -9.09 -12.95 0.62
CA ALA A 84 -9.55 -13.35 -0.70
C ALA A 84 -8.46 -14.18 -1.40
N HIS A 85 -8.86 -15.21 -2.15
CA HIS A 85 -7.92 -15.99 -2.96
C HIS A 85 -7.35 -15.10 -4.07
N ASP A 86 -6.12 -15.38 -4.54
CA ASP A 86 -5.46 -14.53 -5.55
C ASP A 86 -6.24 -14.36 -6.86
N THR A 87 -7.22 -15.23 -7.14
CA THR A 87 -8.12 -15.16 -8.30
C THR A 87 -9.51 -14.57 -8.00
N ASP A 88 -9.74 -14.09 -6.79
CA ASP A 88 -11.03 -13.57 -6.35
C ASP A 88 -11.27 -12.15 -6.90
N PRO A 89 -12.37 -11.90 -7.64
CA PRO A 89 -12.72 -10.58 -8.14
C PRO A 89 -12.85 -9.50 -7.05
N THR A 90 -13.12 -9.87 -5.80
CA THR A 90 -13.19 -8.93 -4.67
C THR A 90 -11.84 -8.25 -4.35
N LEU A 91 -10.73 -8.76 -4.90
CA LEU A 91 -9.41 -8.13 -4.83
C LEU A 91 -9.22 -6.99 -5.83
N ILE A 92 -10.08 -6.82 -6.84
CA ILE A 92 -9.91 -5.79 -7.88
C ILE A 92 -9.78 -4.38 -7.27
N PRO A 93 -10.65 -3.96 -6.32
CA PRO A 93 -10.48 -2.66 -5.66
C PRO A 93 -9.16 -2.56 -4.89
N SER A 94 -8.71 -3.64 -4.26
CA SER A 94 -7.43 -3.69 -3.53
C SER A 94 -6.23 -3.50 -4.47
N TYR A 95 -6.26 -4.12 -5.66
CA TYR A 95 -5.25 -3.90 -6.69
C TYR A 95 -5.30 -2.48 -7.27
N ALA A 96 -6.48 -1.89 -7.44
CA ALA A 96 -6.62 -0.51 -7.91
C ALA A 96 -6.01 0.49 -6.92
N VAL A 97 -6.36 0.38 -5.64
CA VAL A 97 -5.78 1.19 -4.56
C VAL A 97 -4.27 0.97 -4.47
N TRP A 98 -3.81 -0.28 -4.43
CA TRP A 98 -2.38 -0.58 -4.35
C TRP A 98 -1.61 0.01 -5.54
N SER A 99 -2.10 -0.14 -6.76
CA SER A 99 -1.44 0.39 -7.97
C SER A 99 -1.36 1.91 -7.95
N LEU A 100 -2.44 2.59 -7.53
CA LEU A 100 -2.47 4.05 -7.39
C LEU A 100 -1.45 4.53 -6.35
N VAL A 101 -1.50 3.95 -5.14
CA VAL A 101 -0.61 4.34 -4.03
C VAL A 101 0.85 4.05 -4.39
N HIS A 102 1.13 2.89 -4.98
CA HIS A 102 2.47 2.51 -5.41
C HIS A 102 3.01 3.45 -6.51
N GLY A 103 2.19 3.77 -7.50
CA GLY A 103 2.54 4.71 -8.56
C GLY A 103 2.79 6.12 -8.02
N TYR A 104 1.90 6.63 -7.17
CA TYR A 104 2.07 7.91 -6.48
C TYR A 104 3.38 7.95 -5.68
N THR A 105 3.63 6.90 -4.89
CA THR A 105 4.84 6.77 -4.06
C THR A 105 6.11 6.82 -4.91
N THR A 106 6.13 6.05 -6.00
CA THR A 106 7.28 6.03 -6.93
C THR A 106 7.52 7.40 -7.55
N LEU A 107 6.47 8.06 -8.04
CA LEU A 107 6.56 9.40 -8.62
C LEU A 107 7.02 10.46 -7.60
N ALA A 108 6.53 10.39 -6.36
CA ALA A 108 6.95 11.28 -5.27
C ALA A 108 8.43 11.06 -4.91
N LEU A 109 8.86 9.81 -4.82
CA LEU A 109 10.24 9.41 -4.55
C LEU A 109 11.22 9.79 -5.66
N GLU A 110 10.75 9.90 -6.91
CA GLU A 110 11.52 10.39 -8.06
C GLU A 110 11.51 11.93 -8.18
N GLY A 111 10.74 12.61 -7.33
CA GLY A 111 10.58 14.07 -7.36
C GLY A 111 9.65 14.58 -8.48
N ALA A 112 8.94 13.69 -9.17
CA ALA A 112 7.95 14.06 -10.19
C ALA A 112 6.65 14.60 -9.57
N ILE A 113 6.33 14.17 -8.35
CA ILE A 113 5.31 14.78 -7.49
C ILE A 113 6.03 15.40 -6.30
N ASP A 114 5.94 16.72 -6.15
CA ASP A 114 6.58 17.41 -5.05
C ASP A 114 5.75 17.29 -3.77
N SER A 115 5.83 16.12 -3.14
CA SER A 115 5.22 15.83 -1.84
C SER A 115 5.85 16.62 -0.67
N THR A 116 6.97 17.32 -0.91
CA THR A 116 7.67 18.15 0.08
C THR A 116 7.33 19.63 -0.01
N ASN A 117 6.77 20.09 -1.14
CA ASN A 117 6.18 21.41 -1.24
C ASN A 117 4.82 21.43 -0.56
N ALA A 118 4.61 22.45 0.28
CA ALA A 118 3.31 22.79 0.83
C ALA A 118 2.39 23.45 -0.23
N ASP A 119 2.44 22.98 -1.48
CA ASP A 119 1.41 23.29 -2.45
C ASP A 119 0.13 22.56 -2.00
N PRO A 120 -0.99 23.27 -1.77
CA PRO A 120 -2.26 22.64 -1.41
C PRO A 120 -2.70 21.55 -2.40
N LEU A 121 -2.30 21.66 -3.68
CA LEU A 121 -2.56 20.62 -4.67
C LEU A 121 -1.76 19.34 -4.43
N ASN A 122 -0.61 19.39 -3.74
CA ASN A 122 0.27 18.25 -3.52
C ASN A 122 0.02 17.54 -2.18
N SER A 123 -0.23 18.28 -1.09
CA SER A 123 -0.52 17.69 0.23
C SER A 123 -1.84 16.92 0.25
N ASP A 124 -2.82 17.36 -0.54
CA ASP A 124 -4.13 16.71 -0.65
C ASP A 124 -4.26 15.83 -1.91
N LEU A 125 -3.20 15.72 -2.72
CA LEU A 125 -3.26 15.01 -4.01
C LEU A 125 -3.64 13.54 -3.84
N LEU A 126 -2.93 12.82 -2.96
CA LEU A 126 -3.18 11.40 -2.75
C LEU A 126 -4.58 11.15 -2.16
N PRO A 127 -5.02 11.86 -1.09
CA PRO A 127 -6.40 11.79 -0.63
C PRO A 127 -7.42 12.06 -1.75
N ALA A 128 -7.22 13.10 -2.58
CA ALA A 128 -8.11 13.43 -3.68
C ALA A 128 -8.15 12.34 -4.76
N MET A 129 -7.02 11.79 -5.17
CA MET A 129 -6.95 10.68 -6.13
C MET A 129 -7.66 9.43 -5.61
N LEU A 130 -7.52 9.13 -4.31
CA LEU A 130 -8.20 8.00 -3.69
C LEU A 130 -9.73 8.16 -3.71
N THR A 131 -10.26 9.38 -3.61
CA THR A 131 -11.72 9.62 -3.73
C THR A 131 -12.26 9.37 -5.14
N LEU A 132 -11.41 9.31 -6.16
CA LEU A 132 -11.81 8.96 -7.53
C LEU A 132 -11.94 7.45 -7.74
N LEU A 133 -11.40 6.64 -6.82
CA LEU A 133 -11.62 5.21 -6.81
C LEU A 133 -12.98 4.94 -6.16
N ASP A 134 -13.88 4.32 -6.90
CA ASP A 134 -15.16 3.83 -6.37
C ASP A 134 -14.90 2.56 -5.55
N VAL A 135 -14.38 2.76 -4.34
CA VAL A 135 -14.10 1.69 -3.37
C VAL A 135 -15.35 1.42 -2.51
N PRO A 136 -15.70 0.13 -2.30
CA PRO A 136 -16.97 -0.29 -1.69
C PRO A 136 -17.12 0.04 -0.20
#